data_AF-A0A2G1W8U1-F1
#
_entry.id   AF-A0A2G1W8U1-F1
#
_cell.length_a   1.000
_cell.length_b   1.000
_cell.length_c   1.000
_cell.angle_alpha   90.00
_cell.angle_beta   90.00
_cell.angle_gamma   90.00
#
_symmetry.space_group_name_H-M   'P 1'
#
loop_
_entity.id
_entity.type
_entity.pdbx_description
1 polymer ?
#
loop_
_entity_poly.entity_id
_entity_poly.type
_entity_poly.pdbx_seq_one_letter_code
_entity_poly.pdbx_strand_id
1 'polypeptide(L)'
;MTQTNADDEQTPDDVFRTAVAVEAGLGALALVLGYLLGPSARELVPPLSEVASSAVIGGIGLGIVATVPLLLFIAVLRRVKHPAIEELDKLSDHPMIGLMLRLNGWELFAISLCAGVGEELLFRGWLLPWLAGDAASLAPDLEAPSRWWAYGGWLGSLPNSVTEFAWPEEGLMAWWSRVGGWELTAAWLVSSFAFGMFHPITKLYIAVTALMGLYFGALLIVSGNLLIPITAHALYDAVQLWGAGRAVDDDEEKSDHS
;
A
#
# COMPACT_ATOMS: atom_id res chain seq x y z
N MET A 1 -44.05 16.76 20.04
CA MET A 1 -43.08 15.75 20.50
C MET A 1 -42.56 15.04 19.27
N THR A 2 -41.51 15.60 18.68
CA THR A 2 -40.80 15.00 17.55
C THR A 2 -39.78 14.07 18.18
N GLN A 3 -39.88 12.76 17.93
CA GLN A 3 -38.83 11.82 18.30
C GLN A 3 -37.56 12.24 17.55
N THR A 4 -36.58 12.76 18.26
CA THR A 4 -35.22 12.90 17.77
C THR A 4 -34.66 11.49 17.63
N ASN A 5 -34.18 11.16 16.43
CA ASN A 5 -33.55 9.89 16.11
C ASN A 5 -32.53 9.53 17.19
N ALA A 6 -32.55 8.28 17.65
CA ALA A 6 -31.38 7.72 18.31
C ALA A 6 -30.27 7.77 17.27
N ASP A 7 -29.23 8.56 17.53
CA ASP A 7 -28.00 8.48 16.76
C ASP A 7 -27.50 7.03 16.92
N ASP A 8 -27.52 6.25 15.84
CA ASP A 8 -26.98 4.88 15.83
C ASP A 8 -25.49 4.95 16.19
N GLU A 9 -25.18 4.68 17.45
CA GLU A 9 -23.82 4.62 17.96
C GLU A 9 -23.10 3.47 17.24
N GLN A 10 -22.12 3.80 16.39
CA GLN A 10 -21.43 2.80 15.56
C GLN A 10 -20.74 1.75 16.44
N THR A 11 -21.01 0.47 16.19
CA THR A 11 -20.32 -0.61 16.90
C THR A 11 -18.99 -0.96 16.22
N PRO A 12 -18.03 -1.58 16.93
CA PRO A 12 -16.80 -2.09 16.31
C PRO A 12 -17.10 -3.02 15.12
N ASP A 13 -18.08 -3.92 15.24
CA ASP A 13 -18.52 -4.79 14.14
C ASP A 13 -18.99 -4.01 12.90
N ASP A 14 -19.69 -2.90 13.10
CA ASP A 14 -20.12 -2.03 11.99
C ASP A 14 -18.93 -1.34 11.32
N VAL A 15 -17.96 -0.90 12.11
CA VAL A 15 -16.70 -0.31 11.61
C VAL A 15 -15.92 -1.35 10.79
N PHE A 16 -15.76 -2.57 11.32
CA PHE A 16 -15.09 -3.67 10.62
C PHE A 16 -15.75 -3.98 9.27
N ARG A 17 -17.07 -4.17 9.26
CA ARG A 17 -17.81 -4.48 8.03
C ARG A 17 -17.74 -3.34 7.02
N THR A 18 -17.85 -2.10 7.49
CA THR A 18 -17.79 -0.92 6.63
C THR A 18 -16.39 -0.78 6.01
N ALA A 19 -15.33 -0.90 6.82
CA ALA A 19 -13.95 -0.84 6.35
C ALA A 19 -13.70 -1.91 5.29
N VAL A 20 -13.95 -3.19 5.60
CA VAL A 20 -13.76 -4.29 4.64
C VAL A 20 -14.58 -4.07 3.35
N ALA A 21 -15.84 -3.62 3.46
CA ALA A 21 -16.68 -3.38 2.29
C ALA A 21 -16.17 -2.23 1.42
N VAL A 22 -15.71 -1.13 2.03
CA VAL A 22 -15.14 0.01 1.31
C VAL A 22 -13.85 -0.42 0.61
N GLU A 23 -12.91 -1.04 1.33
CA GLU A 23 -11.62 -1.44 0.79
C GLU A 23 -11.76 -2.49 -0.33
N ALA A 24 -12.57 -3.53 -0.11
CA ALA A 24 -12.88 -4.50 -1.15
C ALA A 24 -13.61 -3.85 -2.34
N GLY A 25 -14.45 -2.85 -2.09
CA GLY A 25 -15.13 -2.04 -3.10
C GLY A 25 -14.16 -1.26 -3.98
N LEU A 26 -13.11 -0.67 -3.40
CA LEU A 26 -12.04 0.01 -4.15
C LEU A 26 -11.28 -0.97 -5.06
N GLY A 27 -10.96 -2.16 -4.56
CA GLY A 27 -10.35 -3.22 -5.35
C GLY A 27 -11.26 -3.69 -6.50
N ALA A 28 -12.54 -3.92 -6.24
CA ALA A 28 -13.52 -4.29 -7.26
C ALA A 28 -13.69 -3.18 -8.30
N LEU A 29 -13.73 -1.92 -7.88
CA LEU A 29 -13.77 -0.75 -8.75
C LEU A 29 -12.55 -0.74 -9.68
N ALA A 30 -11.35 -0.98 -9.16
CA ALA A 30 -10.13 -1.07 -9.96
C ALA A 30 -10.23 -2.13 -11.06
N LEU A 31 -10.79 -3.30 -10.74
CA LEU A 31 -10.98 -4.38 -11.72
C LEU A 31 -12.01 -4.00 -12.80
N VAL A 32 -13.12 -3.36 -12.40
CA VAL A 32 -14.14 -2.87 -13.35
C VAL A 32 -13.56 -1.80 -14.26
N LEU A 33 -12.81 -0.85 -13.72
CA LEU A 33 -12.18 0.22 -14.50
C LEU A 33 -11.11 -0.35 -15.44
N GLY A 34 -10.29 -1.29 -14.98
CA GLY A 34 -9.33 -1.99 -15.82
C GLY A 34 -10.00 -2.79 -16.94
N TYR A 35 -11.17 -3.38 -16.70
CA TYR A 35 -11.95 -4.07 -17.73
C TYR A 35 -12.56 -3.11 -18.77
N LEU A 36 -13.09 -1.97 -18.34
CA LEU A 36 -13.81 -1.03 -19.22
C LEU A 36 -12.90 -0.05 -19.95
N LEU A 37 -11.85 0.43 -19.29
CA LEU A 37 -11.00 1.53 -19.75
C LEU A 37 -9.56 1.09 -20.02
N GLY A 38 -9.15 -0.08 -19.51
CA GLY A 38 -7.74 -0.47 -19.45
C GLY A 38 -6.89 0.49 -18.61
N PRO A 39 -5.59 0.18 -18.43
CA PRO A 39 -4.99 -1.16 -18.49
C PRO A 39 -5.43 -2.02 -17.29
N SER A 40 -5.18 -3.33 -17.33
CA SER A 40 -5.64 -4.24 -16.27
C SER A 40 -4.60 -4.40 -15.17
N ALA A 41 -4.99 -4.16 -13.91
CA ALA A 41 -4.16 -4.42 -12.73
C ALA A 41 -3.63 -5.86 -12.66
N ARG A 42 -4.36 -6.82 -13.26
CA ARG A 42 -3.97 -8.23 -13.31
C ARG A 42 -2.63 -8.45 -14.01
N GLU A 43 -2.26 -7.61 -14.97
CA GLU A 43 -1.01 -7.70 -15.73
C GLU A 43 0.22 -7.46 -14.85
N LEU A 44 0.05 -6.75 -13.73
CA LEU A 44 1.10 -6.41 -12.77
C LEU A 44 1.21 -7.42 -11.62
N VAL A 45 0.29 -8.40 -11.56
CA VAL A 45 0.29 -9.46 -10.54
C VAL A 45 0.92 -10.73 -11.12
N PRO A 46 1.92 -11.35 -10.46
CA PRO A 46 2.48 -12.62 -10.91
C PRO A 46 1.42 -13.72 -11.08
N PRO A 47 1.56 -14.62 -12.08
CA PRO A 47 0.67 -15.78 -12.20
C PRO A 47 0.84 -16.76 -11.03
N LEU A 48 0.00 -17.80 -10.96
CA LEU A 48 0.05 -18.84 -9.91
C LEU A 48 0.62 -20.19 -10.39
N SER A 49 1.27 -20.23 -11.55
CA SER A 49 1.97 -21.43 -12.05
C SER A 49 3.23 -21.75 -11.22
N GLU A 50 3.84 -22.93 -11.38
CA GLU A 50 5.01 -23.35 -10.55
C GLU A 50 6.18 -22.37 -10.57
N VAL A 51 6.57 -21.85 -11.74
CA VAL A 51 7.59 -20.79 -11.89
C VAL A 51 7.12 -19.47 -11.26
N ALA A 52 5.82 -19.27 -11.19
CA ALA A 52 5.23 -18.09 -10.62
C ALA A 52 4.99 -18.20 -9.10
N SER A 53 5.07 -19.41 -8.52
CA SER A 53 5.11 -19.59 -7.07
C SER A 53 6.34 -18.92 -6.46
N SER A 54 7.52 -19.02 -7.09
CA SER A 54 8.69 -18.26 -6.64
C SER A 54 8.47 -16.76 -6.82
N ALA A 55 7.79 -16.33 -7.88
CA ALA A 55 7.43 -14.92 -8.08
C ALA A 55 6.49 -14.36 -7.01
N VAL A 56 5.51 -15.15 -6.58
CA VAL A 56 4.61 -14.79 -5.48
C VAL A 56 5.38 -14.73 -4.16
N ILE A 57 6.17 -15.77 -3.85
CA ILE A 57 6.97 -15.80 -2.61
C ILE A 57 7.99 -14.65 -2.60
N GLY A 58 8.63 -14.37 -3.73
CA GLY A 58 9.57 -13.27 -3.90
C GLY A 58 8.90 -11.90 -3.74
N GLY A 59 7.72 -11.71 -4.34
CA GLY A 59 6.93 -10.50 -4.21
C GLY A 59 6.50 -10.23 -2.76
N ILE A 60 5.98 -11.26 -2.08
CA ILE A 60 5.61 -11.18 -0.66
C ILE A 60 6.85 -10.90 0.21
N GLY A 61 7.92 -11.66 0.01
CA GLY A 61 9.16 -11.50 0.78
C GLY A 61 9.78 -10.11 0.64
N LEU A 62 9.82 -9.59 -0.59
CA LEU A 62 10.29 -8.21 -0.84
C LEU A 62 9.32 -7.16 -0.30
N GLY A 63 8.01 -7.40 -0.33
CA GLY A 63 7.02 -6.52 0.30
C GLY A 63 7.18 -6.42 1.81
N ILE A 64 7.48 -7.53 2.48
CA ILE A 64 7.81 -7.55 3.91
C ILE A 64 9.05 -6.70 4.18
N VAL A 65 10.12 -6.88 3.39
CA VAL A 65 11.34 -6.08 3.51
C VAL A 65 11.07 -4.59 3.24
N ALA A 66 10.26 -4.30 2.22
CA ALA A 66 9.83 -2.94 1.86
C ALA A 66 8.95 -2.27 2.92
N THR A 67 8.40 -3.02 3.87
CA THR A 67 7.69 -2.43 5.02
C THR A 67 8.66 -1.75 5.98
N VAL A 68 9.92 -2.22 6.08
CA VAL A 68 10.90 -1.71 7.05
C VAL A 68 11.24 -0.23 6.84
N PRO A 69 11.58 0.25 5.62
CA PRO A 69 11.79 1.68 5.39
C PRO A 69 10.60 2.55 5.76
N LEU A 70 9.38 2.06 5.56
CA LEU A 70 8.14 2.77 5.87
C LEU A 70 7.93 2.90 7.38
N LEU A 71 8.16 1.82 8.13
CA LEU A 71 8.12 1.84 9.60
C LEU A 71 9.20 2.75 10.16
N LEU A 72 10.42 2.72 9.60
CA LEU A 72 11.50 3.62 9.98
C LEU A 72 11.16 5.08 9.69
N PHE A 73 10.55 5.36 8.53
CA PHE A 73 10.11 6.70 8.16
C PHE A 73 9.14 7.27 9.20
N ILE A 74 8.12 6.50 9.59
CA ILE A 74 7.16 6.92 10.61
C ILE A 74 7.81 7.02 11.99
N ALA A 75 8.69 6.09 12.36
CA ALA A 75 9.41 6.16 13.62
C ALA A 75 10.33 7.39 13.70
N VAL A 76 10.93 7.83 12.59
CA VAL A 76 11.70 9.07 12.51
C VAL A 76 10.77 10.28 12.56
N LEU A 77 9.66 10.26 11.82
CA LEU A 77 8.69 11.36 11.80
C LEU A 77 8.16 11.65 13.20
N ARG A 78 7.77 10.61 13.96
CA ARG A 78 7.28 10.73 15.35
C ARG A 78 8.33 11.26 16.34
N ARG A 79 9.63 11.29 16.00
CA ARG A 79 10.67 11.91 16.85
C ARG A 79 10.74 13.43 16.69
N VAL A 80 10.12 13.98 15.65
CA VAL A 80 10.17 15.41 15.37
C VAL A 80 9.14 16.13 16.24
N LYS A 81 9.62 17.02 17.10
CA LYS A 81 8.78 17.86 17.98
C LYS A 81 8.18 19.01 17.20
N HIS A 82 7.10 18.74 16.48
CA HIS A 82 6.36 19.74 15.72
C HIS A 82 4.85 19.59 15.98
N PRO A 83 4.10 20.68 16.22
CA PRO A 83 2.67 20.60 16.55
C PRO A 83 1.83 19.80 15.54
N ALA A 84 2.11 19.94 14.24
CA ALA A 84 1.41 19.18 13.20
C ALA A 84 1.68 17.67 13.28
N ILE A 85 2.85 17.25 13.78
CA ILE A 85 3.20 15.83 13.95
C ILE A 85 2.56 15.28 15.23
N GLU A 86 2.49 16.09 16.29
CA GLU A 86 1.74 15.74 17.50
C GLU A 86 0.24 15.57 17.22
N GLU A 87 -0.32 16.27 16.23
CA GLU A 87 -1.68 16.01 15.74
C GLU A 87 -1.83 14.61 15.11
N LEU A 88 -0.76 14.02 14.55
CA LEU A 88 -0.80 12.64 14.06
C LEU A 88 -0.92 11.63 15.20
N ASP A 89 -0.29 11.90 16.34
CA ASP A 89 -0.42 11.03 17.52
C ASP A 89 -1.81 11.14 18.16
N LYS A 90 -2.49 12.29 18.00
CA LYS A 90 -3.89 12.47 18.43
C LYS A 90 -4.92 11.85 17.49
N LEU A 91 -4.50 11.23 16.39
CA LEU A 91 -5.41 10.52 15.48
C LEU A 91 -6.08 9.33 16.16
N SER A 92 -5.40 8.66 17.08
CA SER A 92 -5.98 7.58 17.88
C SER A 92 -7.18 8.01 18.71
N ASP A 93 -7.26 9.29 19.06
CA ASP A 93 -8.34 9.87 19.86
C ASP A 93 -9.60 10.14 19.00
N HIS A 94 -9.53 9.97 17.69
CA HIS A 94 -10.68 10.09 16.82
C HIS A 94 -11.67 8.94 17.10
N PRO A 95 -12.98 9.20 17.31
CA PRO A 95 -13.95 8.18 17.74
C PRO A 95 -13.96 6.93 16.84
N MET A 96 -13.86 7.12 15.52
CA MET A 96 -13.79 6.02 14.54
C MET A 96 -12.53 5.15 14.71
N ILE A 97 -11.38 5.78 14.98
CA ILE A 97 -10.12 5.06 15.19
C ILE A 97 -10.17 4.35 16.54
N GLY A 98 -10.69 5.00 17.59
CA GLY A 98 -10.90 4.36 18.89
C GLY A 98 -11.79 3.11 18.82
N LEU A 99 -12.87 3.13 18.02
CA LEU A 99 -13.70 1.94 17.76
C LEU A 99 -12.95 0.86 16.99
N MET A 100 -12.16 1.25 15.99
CA MET A 100 -11.33 0.31 15.22
C MET A 100 -10.26 -0.36 16.10
N LEU A 101 -9.67 0.36 17.05
CA LEU A 101 -8.66 -0.19 17.98
C LEU A 101 -9.23 -1.21 18.97
N ARG A 102 -10.56 -1.24 19.16
CA ARG A 102 -11.26 -2.25 19.98
C ARG A 102 -11.54 -3.56 19.23
N LEU A 103 -11.22 -3.62 17.94
CA LEU A 103 -11.35 -4.84 17.14
C LEU A 103 -10.32 -5.88 17.55
N ASN A 104 -10.65 -7.16 17.35
CA ASN A 104 -9.71 -8.23 17.62
C ASN A 104 -8.56 -8.22 16.58
N GLY A 105 -7.42 -8.81 16.95
CA GLY A 105 -6.22 -8.79 16.08
C GLY A 105 -6.45 -9.39 14.68
N TRP A 106 -7.42 -10.30 14.52
CA TRP A 106 -7.74 -10.87 13.22
C TRP A 106 -8.57 -9.92 12.35
N GLU A 107 -9.51 -9.18 12.93
CA GLU A 107 -10.27 -8.13 12.26
C GLU A 107 -9.35 -7.01 11.78
N LEU A 108 -8.41 -6.56 12.62
CA LEU A 108 -7.40 -5.58 12.24
C LEU A 108 -6.52 -6.08 11.08
N PHE A 109 -6.09 -7.34 11.13
CA PHE A 109 -5.35 -7.96 10.05
C PHE A 109 -6.16 -8.03 8.75
N ALA A 110 -7.44 -8.41 8.83
CA ALA A 110 -8.33 -8.49 7.68
C ALA A 110 -8.60 -7.12 7.05
N ILE A 111 -8.82 -6.07 7.85
CA ILE A 111 -8.91 -4.69 7.35
C ILE A 111 -7.63 -4.30 6.63
N SER A 112 -6.48 -4.51 7.26
CA SER A 112 -5.17 -4.14 6.69
C SER A 112 -4.90 -4.85 5.37
N LEU A 113 -5.26 -6.14 5.28
CA LEU A 113 -5.15 -6.91 4.04
C LEU A 113 -6.09 -6.39 2.97
N CYS A 114 -7.33 -6.04 3.32
CA CYS A 114 -8.29 -5.48 2.39
C CYS A 114 -7.83 -4.11 1.87
N ALA A 115 -7.35 -3.23 2.75
CA ALA A 115 -6.80 -1.91 2.39
C ALA A 115 -5.60 -2.05 1.44
N GLY A 116 -4.60 -2.84 1.85
CA GLY A 116 -3.41 -3.07 1.03
C GLY A 116 -3.71 -3.69 -0.33
N VAL A 117 -4.71 -4.57 -0.45
CA VAL A 117 -5.14 -5.13 -1.74
C VAL A 117 -5.97 -4.12 -2.53
N GLY A 118 -7.02 -3.57 -1.92
CA GLY A 118 -8.01 -2.72 -2.57
C GLY A 118 -7.43 -1.41 -3.08
N GLU A 119 -6.70 -0.70 -2.23
CA GLU A 119 -6.11 0.58 -2.57
C GLU A 119 -4.97 0.43 -3.57
N GLU A 120 -4.08 -0.55 -3.41
CA GLU A 120 -2.99 -0.76 -4.36
C GLU A 120 -3.50 -1.21 -5.72
N LEU A 121 -4.56 -2.03 -5.79
CA LEU A 121 -5.22 -2.34 -7.07
C LEU A 121 -5.73 -1.07 -7.76
N LEU A 122 -6.37 -0.16 -7.02
CA LEU A 122 -6.94 1.06 -7.58
C LEU A 122 -5.87 2.07 -7.99
N PHE A 123 -4.98 2.44 -7.08
CA PHE A 123 -4.03 3.54 -7.29
C PHE A 123 -2.82 3.11 -8.13
N ARG A 124 -2.30 1.90 -7.89
CA ARG A 124 -1.04 1.42 -8.48
C ARG A 124 -1.32 0.45 -9.61
N GLY A 125 -2.33 -0.41 -9.44
CA GLY A 125 -2.76 -1.36 -10.46
C GLY A 125 -3.50 -0.73 -11.63
N TRP A 126 -4.28 0.34 -11.39
CA TRP A 126 -5.09 0.98 -12.43
C TRP A 126 -4.76 2.45 -12.67
N LEU A 127 -4.92 3.33 -11.67
CA LEU A 127 -4.85 4.79 -11.87
C LEU A 127 -3.48 5.25 -12.38
N LEU A 128 -2.39 4.78 -11.78
CA LEU A 128 -1.03 5.15 -12.20
C LEU A 128 -0.75 4.68 -13.64
N PRO A 129 -0.92 3.39 -14.00
CA PRO A 129 -0.81 2.93 -15.38
C PRO A 129 -1.73 3.67 -16.36
N TRP A 130 -2.98 3.93 -15.97
CA TRP A 130 -3.96 4.63 -16.81
C TRP A 130 -3.54 6.07 -17.10
N LEU A 131 -3.03 6.79 -16.10
CA LEU A 131 -2.48 8.15 -16.27
C LEU A 131 -1.19 8.15 -17.10
N ALA A 132 -0.39 7.09 -17.03
CA ALA A 132 0.84 6.96 -17.81
C ALA A 132 0.55 6.62 -19.29
N GLY A 133 -0.58 5.98 -19.57
CA GLY A 133 -0.99 5.57 -20.92
C GLY A 133 -0.01 4.58 -21.57
N ASP A 134 0.02 4.55 -22.91
CA ASP A 134 0.92 3.68 -23.68
C ASP A 134 2.41 4.03 -23.51
N ALA A 135 2.71 5.17 -22.88
CA ALA A 135 4.08 5.65 -22.70
C ALA A 135 4.87 4.83 -21.66
N ALA A 136 4.21 4.08 -20.78
CA ALA A 136 4.87 3.31 -19.73
C ALA A 136 4.47 1.84 -19.70
N SER A 137 5.38 0.95 -20.11
CA SER A 137 5.23 -0.49 -19.85
C SER A 137 5.67 -0.80 -18.41
N LEU A 138 4.73 -0.71 -17.48
CA LEU A 138 4.97 -1.11 -16.08
C LEU A 138 4.98 -2.62 -15.90
N ALA A 139 4.27 -3.34 -16.77
CA ALA A 139 4.33 -4.79 -16.84
C ALA A 139 5.77 -5.26 -17.09
N PRO A 140 6.21 -6.32 -16.40
CA PRO A 140 7.52 -6.91 -16.66
C PRO A 140 7.55 -7.48 -18.08
N ASP A 141 8.62 -7.20 -18.82
CA ASP A 141 9.00 -8.08 -19.91
C ASP A 141 9.59 -9.35 -19.28
N LEU A 142 8.77 -10.40 -19.16
CA LEU A 142 9.16 -11.68 -18.56
C LEU A 142 10.24 -12.40 -19.38
N GLU A 143 10.49 -11.96 -20.62
CA GLU A 143 11.59 -12.45 -21.46
C GLU A 143 12.88 -11.64 -21.23
N ALA A 144 12.79 -10.45 -20.60
CA ALA A 144 13.93 -9.62 -20.27
C ALA A 144 14.46 -9.87 -18.84
N PRO A 145 15.75 -10.18 -18.66
CA PRO A 145 16.34 -10.53 -17.36
C PRO A 145 16.49 -9.36 -16.36
N SER A 146 15.90 -8.19 -16.60
CA SER A 146 16.18 -6.99 -15.79
C SER A 146 15.45 -6.93 -14.43
N ARG A 147 14.33 -7.66 -14.27
CA ARG A 147 13.49 -7.61 -13.06
C ARG A 147 13.36 -8.94 -12.32
N TRP A 148 14.12 -9.96 -12.67
CA TRP A 148 14.09 -11.31 -12.07
C TRP A 148 14.09 -11.32 -10.52
N TRP A 149 14.83 -10.39 -9.92
CA TRP A 149 14.93 -10.23 -8.47
C TRP A 149 13.58 -9.94 -7.81
N ALA A 150 12.69 -9.21 -8.49
CA ALA A 150 11.35 -8.89 -8.01
C ALA A 150 10.38 -10.09 -8.09
N TYR A 151 10.80 -11.17 -8.75
CA TYR A 151 10.00 -12.36 -9.04
C TYR A 151 10.64 -13.62 -8.42
N GLY A 152 11.28 -13.46 -7.25
CA GLY A 152 11.81 -14.60 -6.49
C GLY A 152 13.00 -15.29 -7.13
N GLY A 153 13.71 -14.59 -8.00
CA GLY A 153 14.93 -15.08 -8.63
C GLY A 153 16.00 -15.60 -7.65
N TRP A 154 15.99 -15.10 -6.41
CA TRP A 154 16.86 -15.53 -5.32
C TRP A 154 16.53 -16.92 -4.75
N LEU A 155 15.37 -17.48 -5.08
CA LEU A 155 14.90 -18.80 -4.60
C LEU A 155 15.20 -19.94 -5.59
N GLY A 156 15.55 -19.61 -6.83
CA GLY A 156 15.94 -20.58 -7.85
C GLY A 156 17.45 -20.73 -7.98
N SER A 157 17.90 -21.87 -8.52
CA SER A 157 19.25 -21.97 -9.07
C SER A 157 19.35 -21.02 -10.26
N LEU A 158 20.18 -19.97 -10.14
CA LEU A 158 20.43 -19.01 -11.22
C LEU A 158 20.68 -19.78 -12.53
N PRO A 159 19.98 -19.48 -13.64
CA PRO A 159 20.53 -19.79 -14.95
C PRO A 159 21.94 -19.17 -14.98
N ASN A 160 22.95 -19.91 -15.44
CA ASN A 160 24.34 -19.43 -15.51
C ASN A 160 24.51 -18.10 -16.30
N SER A 161 23.44 -17.58 -16.92
CA SER A 161 23.35 -16.32 -17.64
C SER A 161 22.78 -15.14 -16.84
N VAL A 162 22.32 -15.31 -15.60
CA VAL A 162 21.78 -14.21 -14.76
C VAL A 162 22.53 -14.21 -13.44
N THR A 163 23.74 -13.67 -13.45
CA THR A 163 24.61 -13.61 -12.25
C THR A 163 24.73 -12.22 -11.66
N GLU A 164 24.18 -11.19 -12.30
CA GLU A 164 24.37 -9.81 -11.88
C GLU A 164 23.03 -9.09 -11.68
N PHE A 165 22.93 -8.42 -10.54
CA PHE A 165 21.99 -7.34 -10.32
C PHE A 165 22.33 -6.22 -11.32
N ALA A 166 21.77 -6.32 -12.53
CA ALA A 166 22.08 -5.41 -13.62
C ALA A 166 21.21 -4.16 -13.48
N TRP A 167 21.76 -3.12 -12.85
CA TRP A 167 21.32 -1.78 -13.18
C TRP A 167 21.54 -1.55 -14.68
N PRO A 168 20.67 -0.78 -15.35
CA PRO A 168 20.80 -0.45 -16.76
C PRO A 168 22.19 0.14 -17.05
N GLU A 169 22.95 -0.49 -17.96
CA GLU A 169 24.29 -0.03 -18.36
C GLU A 169 24.22 1.37 -18.99
N GLU A 170 23.08 1.69 -19.60
CA GLU A 170 22.76 3.01 -20.16
C GLU A 170 22.63 4.13 -19.11
N GLY A 171 22.62 3.80 -17.82
CA GLY A 171 22.49 4.74 -16.71
C GLY A 171 21.04 5.12 -16.36
N LEU A 172 20.84 5.68 -15.17
CA LEU A 172 19.51 5.93 -14.58
C LEU A 172 18.61 6.81 -15.46
N MET A 173 19.15 7.88 -16.04
CA MET A 173 18.36 8.82 -16.84
C MET A 173 17.87 8.18 -18.15
N ALA A 174 18.74 7.40 -18.82
CA ALA A 174 18.37 6.71 -20.05
C ALA A 174 17.36 5.60 -19.77
N TRP A 175 17.52 4.85 -18.67
CA TRP A 175 16.53 3.89 -18.22
C TRP A 175 15.18 4.52 -17.91
N TRP A 176 15.18 5.63 -17.15
CA TRP A 176 13.95 6.35 -16.80
C TRP A 176 13.21 6.81 -18.06
N SER A 177 13.95 7.36 -19.02
CA SER A 177 13.42 7.79 -20.31
C SER A 177 12.84 6.63 -21.14
N ARG A 178 13.40 5.42 -21.02
CA ARG A 178 12.91 4.21 -21.69
C ARG A 178 11.66 3.63 -21.04
N VAL A 179 11.58 3.61 -19.70
CA VAL A 179 10.47 2.99 -18.97
C VAL A 179 9.19 3.82 -19.05
N GLY A 180 9.30 5.14 -19.16
CA GLY A 180 8.13 5.99 -19.38
C GLY A 180 8.34 7.48 -19.19
N GLY A 181 9.57 7.93 -18.91
CA GLY A 181 9.94 9.34 -19.02
C GLY A 181 9.11 10.28 -18.13
N TRP A 182 8.67 11.38 -18.74
CA TRP A 182 7.96 12.44 -18.00
C TRP A 182 6.49 12.08 -17.74
N GLU A 183 5.88 11.33 -18.64
CA GLU A 183 4.52 10.82 -18.56
C GLU A 183 4.36 9.92 -17.33
N LEU A 184 5.27 8.96 -17.17
CA LEU A 184 5.30 8.11 -15.99
C LEU A 184 5.58 8.91 -14.71
N THR A 185 6.46 9.92 -14.78
CA THR A 185 6.75 10.79 -13.63
C THR A 185 5.50 11.54 -13.19
N ALA A 186 4.78 12.15 -14.13
CA ALA A 186 3.54 12.86 -13.86
C ALA A 186 2.47 11.91 -13.31
N ALA A 187 2.28 10.73 -13.91
CA ALA A 187 1.35 9.72 -13.45
C ALA A 187 1.67 9.24 -12.01
N TRP A 188 2.95 9.03 -11.71
CA TRP A 188 3.40 8.63 -10.38
C TRP A 188 3.09 9.72 -9.34
N LEU A 189 3.41 10.98 -9.63
CA LEU A 189 3.11 12.10 -8.73
C LEU A 189 1.61 12.29 -8.52
N VAL A 190 0.82 12.25 -9.60
CA VAL A 190 -0.63 12.48 -9.55
C VAL A 190 -1.34 11.34 -8.83
N SER A 191 -1.01 10.08 -9.12
CA SER A 191 -1.61 8.93 -8.42
C SER A 191 -1.25 8.93 -6.93
N SER A 192 -0.01 9.29 -6.58
CA SER A 192 0.43 9.39 -5.17
C SER A 192 -0.26 10.52 -4.42
N PHE A 193 -0.48 11.66 -5.09
CA PHE A 193 -1.26 12.75 -4.52
C PHE A 193 -2.73 12.37 -4.35
N ALA A 194 -3.34 11.72 -5.34
CA ALA A 194 -4.70 11.21 -5.26
C ALA A 194 -4.86 10.24 -4.10
N PHE A 195 -3.90 9.33 -3.90
CA PHE A 195 -3.87 8.42 -2.75
C PHE A 195 -3.91 9.18 -1.41
N GLY A 196 -3.07 10.20 -1.24
CA GLY A 196 -3.10 11.01 -0.01
C GLY A 196 -4.42 11.77 0.18
N MET A 197 -5.07 12.22 -0.90
CA MET A 197 -6.38 12.88 -0.84
C MET A 197 -7.52 11.93 -0.40
N PHE A 198 -7.36 10.62 -0.57
CA PHE A 198 -8.28 9.60 -0.05
C PHE A 198 -8.08 9.33 1.45
N HIS A 199 -7.10 9.98 2.07
CA HIS A 199 -6.80 9.90 3.50
C HIS A 199 -7.00 11.26 4.22
N PRO A 200 -8.20 11.87 4.18
CA PRO A 200 -8.39 13.25 4.59
C PRO A 200 -8.62 13.42 6.10
N ILE A 201 -7.67 12.99 6.94
CA ILE A 201 -7.81 13.21 8.39
C ILE A 201 -7.25 14.59 8.79
N THR A 202 -6.01 14.87 8.41
CA THR A 202 -5.38 16.20 8.56
C THR A 202 -4.59 16.54 7.31
N LYS A 203 -4.26 17.83 7.10
CA LYS A 203 -3.42 18.24 5.96
C LYS A 203 -2.04 17.58 6.00
N LEU A 204 -1.48 17.38 7.19
CA LEU A 204 -0.22 16.67 7.33
C LEU A 204 -0.39 15.19 6.99
N TYR A 205 -1.47 14.56 7.46
CA TYR A 205 -1.73 13.16 7.17
C TYR A 205 -1.90 12.91 5.65
N ILE A 206 -2.60 13.80 4.94
CA ILE A 206 -2.65 13.80 3.46
C ILE A 206 -1.25 13.87 2.84
N ALA A 207 -0.39 14.76 3.34
CA ALA A 207 0.98 14.88 2.83
C ALA A 207 1.83 13.64 3.13
N VAL A 208 1.73 13.09 4.34
CA VAL A 208 2.46 11.87 4.76
C VAL A 208 2.00 10.68 3.92
N THR A 209 0.70 10.45 3.80
CA THR A 209 0.15 9.36 2.97
C THR A 209 0.47 9.56 1.49
N ALA A 210 0.51 10.78 0.97
CA ALA A 210 1.01 11.04 -0.39
C ALA A 210 2.49 10.66 -0.56
N LEU A 211 3.35 10.91 0.44
CA LEU A 211 4.75 10.47 0.42
C LEU A 211 4.86 8.94 0.47
N MET A 212 4.04 8.28 1.29
CA MET A 212 3.93 6.82 1.28
C MET A 212 3.45 6.32 -0.09
N GLY A 213 2.54 7.05 -0.72
CA GLY A 213 2.07 6.73 -2.05
C GLY A 213 3.16 6.84 -3.12
N LEU A 214 4.07 7.82 -2.99
CA LEU A 214 5.27 7.90 -3.82
C LEU A 214 6.14 6.66 -3.60
N TYR A 215 6.32 6.23 -2.36
CA TYR A 215 7.09 5.04 -2.04
C TYR A 215 6.49 3.77 -2.69
N PHE A 216 5.19 3.52 -2.54
CA PHE A 216 4.51 2.37 -3.17
C PHE A 216 4.56 2.44 -4.70
N GLY A 217 4.39 3.63 -5.28
CA GLY A 217 4.56 3.83 -6.72
C GLY A 217 5.97 3.52 -7.21
N ALA A 218 7.00 3.92 -6.46
CA ALA A 218 8.39 3.58 -6.78
C ALA A 218 8.65 2.08 -6.72
N LEU A 219 8.11 1.39 -5.70
CA LEU A 219 8.18 -0.07 -5.61
C LEU A 219 7.60 -0.71 -6.86
N LEU A 220 6.41 -0.28 -7.30
CA LEU A 220 5.80 -0.79 -8.54
C LEU A 220 6.65 -0.47 -9.78
N ILE A 221 7.10 0.78 -9.96
CA ILE A 221 7.82 1.19 -11.17
C ILE A 221 9.13 0.41 -11.34
N VAL A 222 9.85 0.22 -10.23
CA VAL A 222 11.15 -0.47 -10.24
C VAL A 222 10.98 -1.98 -10.39
N SER A 223 9.97 -2.56 -9.76
CA SER A 223 9.77 -4.02 -9.73
C SER A 223 8.87 -4.56 -10.83
N GLY A 224 7.93 -3.77 -11.32
CA GLY A 224 6.78 -4.21 -12.12
C GLY A 224 5.85 -5.20 -11.40
N ASN A 225 6.03 -5.44 -10.10
CA ASN A 225 5.33 -6.47 -9.34
C ASN A 225 4.41 -5.82 -8.29
N LEU A 226 3.10 -5.88 -8.53
CA LEU A 226 2.09 -5.26 -7.67
C LEU A 226 1.97 -5.95 -6.29
N LEU A 227 2.42 -7.21 -6.13
CA LEU A 227 2.39 -7.87 -4.82
C LEU A 227 3.35 -7.23 -3.81
N ILE A 228 4.42 -6.59 -4.27
CA ILE A 228 5.38 -5.90 -3.39
C ILE A 228 4.72 -4.73 -2.67
N PRO A 229 4.13 -3.72 -3.35
CA PRO A 229 3.44 -2.63 -2.67
C PRO A 229 2.18 -3.11 -1.93
N ILE A 230 1.41 -4.07 -2.45
CA ILE A 230 0.26 -4.67 -1.71
C ILE A 230 0.70 -5.20 -0.36
N THR A 231 1.76 -6.00 -0.34
CA THR A 231 2.26 -6.62 0.89
C THR A 231 2.86 -5.58 1.83
N ALA A 232 3.61 -4.62 1.28
CA ALA A 232 4.22 -3.55 2.08
C ALA A 232 3.17 -2.66 2.77
N HIS A 233 2.10 -2.34 2.04
CA HIS A 233 0.98 -1.56 2.54
C HIS A 233 0.19 -2.33 3.59
N ALA A 234 -0.30 -3.54 3.26
CA ALA A 234 -1.07 -4.36 4.19
C ALA A 234 -0.30 -4.64 5.49
N LEU A 235 0.99 -4.92 5.41
CA LEU A 235 1.80 -5.18 6.60
C LEU A 235 2.06 -3.91 7.42
N TYR A 236 2.28 -2.78 6.76
CA TYR A 236 2.43 -1.50 7.45
C TYR A 236 1.18 -1.17 8.28
N ASP A 237 -0.01 -1.27 7.67
CA ASP A 237 -1.27 -1.01 8.36
C ASP A 237 -1.48 -1.97 9.52
N ALA A 238 -1.24 -3.26 9.30
CA ALA A 238 -1.39 -4.27 10.34
C ALA A 238 -0.48 -3.97 11.55
N VAL A 239 0.76 -3.53 11.32
CA VAL A 239 1.68 -3.14 12.38
C VAL A 239 1.22 -1.87 13.10
N GLN A 240 0.74 -0.85 12.38
CA GLN A 240 0.26 0.39 13.01
C GLN A 240 -1.02 0.15 13.83
N LEU A 241 -1.98 -0.58 13.28
CA LEU A 241 -3.25 -0.88 13.95
C LEU A 241 -3.05 -1.78 15.17
N TRP A 242 -2.25 -2.84 15.03
CA TRP A 242 -1.95 -3.71 16.17
C TRP A 242 -1.17 -2.99 17.26
N GLY A 243 -0.17 -2.19 16.89
CA GLY A 243 0.59 -1.38 17.84
C GLY A 243 -0.27 -0.38 18.59
N ALA A 244 -1.21 0.26 17.90
CA ALA A 244 -2.16 1.20 18.49
C ALA A 244 -3.19 0.51 19.41
N GLY A 245 -3.72 -0.66 19.02
CA GLY A 245 -4.68 -1.40 19.85
C GLY A 245 -4.09 -1.80 21.20
N ARG A 246 -2.84 -2.29 21.21
CA ARG A 246 -2.14 -2.62 22.46
C ARG A 246 -1.93 -1.44 23.39
N ALA A 247 -1.70 -0.24 22.85
CA ALA A 247 -1.51 0.96 23.66
C ALA A 247 -2.80 1.37 24.38
N VAL A 248 -3.96 1.13 23.76
CA VAL A 248 -5.27 1.37 24.38
C VAL A 248 -5.51 0.40 25.54
N ASP A 249 -5.27 -0.90 25.33
CA ASP A 249 -5.43 -1.93 26.37
C ASP A 249 -4.57 -1.61 27.62
N ASP A 250 -3.30 -1.21 27.41
CA ASP A 250 -2.35 -0.89 28.48
C ASP A 250 -2.75 0.36 29.30
N ASP A 251 -3.51 1.28 28.72
CA ASP A 251 -3.97 2.51 29.38
C ASP A 251 -5.29 2.30 30.13
N GLU A 252 -6.20 1.46 29.60
CA GLU A 252 -7.41 1.04 30.33
C GLU A 252 -7.04 0.28 31.62
N GLU A 253 -6.09 -0.68 31.56
CA GLU A 253 -5.63 -1.46 32.73
C GLU A 253 -5.04 -0.56 33.85
N LYS A 254 -4.30 0.49 33.50
CA LYS A 254 -3.75 1.43 34.49
C LYS A 254 -4.83 2.28 35.16
N SER A 255 -5.89 2.63 34.43
CA SER A 255 -6.99 3.47 34.94
C SER A 255 -7.89 2.73 35.93
N ASP A 256 -8.13 1.42 35.71
CA ASP A 256 -8.90 0.56 36.63
C ASP A 256 -8.15 0.25 37.93
N HIS A 257 -6.84 0.49 37.96
CA HIS A 257 -5.96 0.22 39.10
C HIS A 257 -5.51 1.48 39.88
N SER A 258 -5.97 2.68 39.48
CA SER A 258 -5.70 3.96 40.14
C SER A 258 -6.88 4.50 40.93
#